data_AF-A0A0F9EHR7-F1
#
_entry.id   AF-A0A0F9EHR7-F1
#
_cell.length_a   1.000
_cell.length_b   1.000
_cell.length_c   1.000
_cell.angle_alpha   90.00
_cell.angle_beta   90.00
_cell.angle_gamma   90.00
#
_symmetry.space_group_name_H-M   'P 1'
#
loop_
_entity.id
_entity.type
_entity.pdbx_description
1 polymer ?
#
loop_
_entity_poly.entity_id
_entity_poly.type
_entity_poly.pdbx_seq_one_letter_code
_entity_poly.pdbx_strand_id
1 'polypeptide(L)'
;AFIPSIEELELKQDRDFAAILWDPKIGSLRKFANYNSELTELNMAFLVDSKNSLPEEVVKIAGANLTCAASKYNLSIPKELEDYKSDSFINNLIDLTAINKVGYLTKIAIRRKKATHYALQEQKKYPISTDMQVKKAASFFDKNYNKLNINDKLEFIANIQDRAKELDVSLSKTAVEKYANLSKDLFNEDFYNNVKVRISYLKDNEEEIKTAYEELISRADELGPLDTAYVMEEIDKTASLTGTYGKGLYDPLASTLGEEKIAGREIDGSFVSQDQLRGIDEGILTSLVGNDVIKELKGESGLDILESLPKPIREDIIEQL
;
A
#
# COMPACT_ATOMS: atom_id res chain seq x y z
N ALA A 1 -2.64 15.25 -18.97
CA ALA A 1 -3.83 16.05 -19.34
C ALA A 1 -3.73 17.44 -18.70
N PHE A 2 -4.13 18.49 -19.41
CA PHE A 2 -4.22 19.83 -18.84
C PHE A 2 -5.39 19.90 -17.83
N ILE A 3 -5.11 20.31 -16.60
CA ILE A 3 -6.11 20.51 -15.56
C ILE A 3 -6.34 22.03 -15.44
N PRO A 4 -7.54 22.54 -15.78
CA PRO A 4 -7.84 23.97 -15.72
C PRO A 4 -7.68 24.52 -14.30
N SER A 5 -7.29 25.79 -14.20
CA SER A 5 -7.28 26.49 -12.91
C SER A 5 -8.70 26.72 -12.37
N ILE A 6 -8.82 27.07 -11.09
CA ILE A 6 -10.12 27.38 -10.48
C ILE A 6 -10.76 28.58 -11.19
N GLU A 7 -9.97 29.62 -11.47
CA GLU A 7 -10.42 30.83 -12.17
C GLU A 7 -10.92 30.51 -13.58
N GLU A 8 -10.25 29.60 -14.30
CA GLU A 8 -10.70 29.15 -15.62
C GLU A 8 -12.03 28.39 -15.57
N LEU A 9 -12.26 27.61 -14.50
CA LEU A 9 -13.52 26.89 -14.29
C LEU A 9 -14.67 27.81 -13.88
N GLU A 10 -14.39 28.93 -13.21
CA GLU A 10 -15.40 29.93 -12.83
C GLU A 10 -16.01 30.64 -14.03
N LEU A 11 -15.22 30.84 -15.10
CA LEU A 11 -15.66 31.44 -16.36
C LEU A 11 -16.54 30.52 -17.21
N LYS A 12 -16.61 29.22 -16.88
CA LYS A 12 -17.39 28.24 -17.64
C LYS A 12 -18.87 28.30 -17.28
N GLN A 13 -19.70 27.99 -18.27
CA GLN A 13 -21.14 27.95 -18.09
C GLN A 13 -21.56 26.62 -17.46
N ASP A 14 -22.72 26.60 -16.83
CA ASP A 14 -23.27 25.42 -16.18
C ASP A 14 -23.36 24.20 -17.12
N ARG A 15 -23.64 24.42 -18.42
CA ARG A 15 -23.68 23.37 -19.45
C ARG A 15 -22.34 22.69 -19.74
N ASP A 16 -21.23 23.29 -19.30
CA ASP A 16 -19.86 22.78 -19.50
C ASP A 16 -19.48 21.74 -18.43
N PHE A 17 -20.44 21.36 -17.56
CA PHE A 17 -20.27 20.39 -16.48
C PHE A 17 -21.37 19.33 -16.54
N ALA A 18 -21.00 18.09 -16.28
CA ALA A 18 -21.95 16.98 -16.31
C ALA A 18 -22.88 16.94 -15.09
N ALA A 19 -22.47 17.55 -13.96
CA ALA A 19 -23.30 17.67 -12.76
C ALA A 19 -23.07 18.99 -12.01
N ILE A 20 -24.16 19.54 -11.46
CA ILE A 20 -24.19 20.71 -10.60
C ILE A 20 -24.90 20.30 -9.32
N LEU A 21 -24.13 20.16 -8.25
CA LEU A 21 -24.64 19.75 -6.95
C LEU A 21 -25.10 20.99 -6.19
N TRP A 22 -26.38 21.11 -5.89
CA TRP A 22 -26.94 22.23 -5.15
C TRP A 22 -27.32 21.82 -3.73
N ASP A 23 -26.93 22.63 -2.75
CA ASP A 23 -27.37 22.53 -1.37
C ASP A 23 -27.68 23.94 -0.83
N PRO A 24 -28.76 24.13 -0.05
CA PRO A 24 -29.14 25.46 0.45
C PRO A 24 -28.09 26.11 1.36
N LYS A 25 -27.19 25.34 1.97
CA LYS A 25 -26.13 25.86 2.85
C LYS A 25 -24.83 26.14 2.13
N ILE A 26 -24.51 25.36 1.10
CA ILE A 26 -23.20 25.39 0.41
C ILE A 26 -23.29 26.13 -0.93
N GLY A 27 -24.49 26.22 -1.52
CA GLY A 27 -24.71 26.74 -2.86
C GLY A 27 -24.53 25.66 -3.92
N SER A 28 -24.17 26.08 -5.14
CA SER A 28 -23.94 25.19 -6.28
C SER A 28 -22.47 24.81 -6.40
N LEU A 29 -22.20 23.53 -6.59
CA LEU A 29 -20.88 22.97 -6.85
C LEU A 29 -20.88 22.29 -8.22
N ARG A 30 -20.07 22.82 -9.14
CA ARG A 30 -19.90 22.26 -10.49
C ARG A 30 -18.93 21.08 -10.44
N LYS A 31 -19.29 19.96 -11.05
CA LYS A 31 -18.52 18.71 -11.06
C LYS A 31 -18.48 18.10 -12.45
N PHE A 32 -17.37 17.43 -12.75
CA PHE A 32 -17.13 16.68 -13.99
C PHE A 32 -17.22 17.55 -15.25
N ALA A 33 -16.16 18.30 -15.55
CA ALA A 33 -16.09 19.13 -16.75
C ALA A 33 -16.16 18.28 -18.04
N ASN A 34 -16.93 18.72 -19.04
CA ASN A 34 -17.19 17.95 -20.27
C ASN A 34 -17.14 18.79 -21.57
N TYR A 35 -16.50 19.95 -21.53
CA TYR A 35 -16.43 20.90 -22.65
C TYR A 35 -15.27 20.66 -23.64
N ASN A 36 -14.41 19.68 -23.38
CA ASN A 36 -13.40 19.19 -24.32
C ASN A 36 -13.21 17.66 -24.17
N SER A 37 -12.48 17.06 -25.10
CA SER A 37 -12.21 15.62 -25.13
C SER A 37 -11.45 15.13 -23.90
N GLU A 38 -10.36 15.80 -23.55
CA GLU A 38 -9.42 15.37 -22.51
C GLU A 38 -10.08 15.37 -21.12
N LEU A 39 -10.88 16.40 -20.80
CA LEU A 39 -11.60 16.47 -19.54
C LEU A 39 -12.77 15.49 -19.52
N THR A 40 -13.43 15.25 -20.65
CA THR A 40 -14.51 14.28 -20.72
C THR A 40 -13.99 12.87 -20.41
N GLU A 41 -12.89 12.47 -21.06
CA GLU A 41 -12.23 11.19 -20.81
C GLU A 41 -11.76 11.07 -19.35
N LEU A 42 -11.04 12.07 -18.84
CA LEU A 42 -10.56 12.08 -17.46
C LEU A 42 -11.72 12.01 -16.45
N ASN A 43 -12.80 12.76 -16.66
CA ASN A 43 -13.93 12.76 -15.74
C ASN A 43 -14.80 11.51 -15.86
N MET A 44 -14.83 10.82 -17.02
CA MET A 44 -15.41 9.48 -17.11
C MET A 44 -14.61 8.49 -16.24
N ALA A 45 -13.29 8.47 -16.36
CA ALA A 45 -12.44 7.61 -15.54
C ALA A 45 -12.62 7.91 -14.03
N PHE A 46 -12.63 9.19 -13.66
CA PHE A 46 -12.86 9.60 -12.28
C PHE A 46 -14.26 9.24 -11.77
N LEU A 47 -15.30 9.33 -12.61
CA LEU A 47 -16.65 8.89 -12.24
C LEU A 47 -16.69 7.38 -12.04
N VAL A 48 -16.04 6.58 -12.91
CA VAL A 48 -15.98 5.11 -12.76
C VAL A 48 -15.37 4.71 -11.43
N ASP A 49 -14.23 5.31 -11.07
CA ASP A 49 -13.54 5.04 -9.80
C ASP A 49 -14.41 5.43 -8.59
N SER A 50 -15.08 6.58 -8.67
CA SER A 50 -15.87 7.12 -7.57
C SER A 50 -17.33 6.66 -7.52
N LYS A 51 -17.90 6.00 -8.56
CA LYS A 51 -19.34 5.70 -8.69
C LYS A 51 -19.93 4.94 -7.51
N ASN A 52 -19.12 4.06 -6.91
CA ASN A 52 -19.53 3.24 -5.76
C ASN A 52 -19.57 4.02 -4.44
N SER A 53 -18.92 5.19 -4.38
CA SER A 53 -18.92 6.10 -3.24
C SER A 53 -19.89 7.27 -3.38
N LEU A 54 -20.52 7.42 -4.55
CA LEU A 54 -21.45 8.51 -4.85
C LEU A 54 -22.92 8.06 -4.73
N PRO A 55 -23.83 9.00 -4.42
CA PRO A 55 -25.27 8.77 -4.56
C PRO A 55 -25.63 8.39 -6.00
N GLU A 56 -26.64 7.52 -6.16
CA GLU A 56 -27.00 6.97 -7.46
C GLU A 56 -27.51 8.04 -8.42
N GLU A 57 -28.21 9.04 -7.88
CA GLU A 57 -28.71 10.20 -8.62
C GLU A 57 -27.57 11.01 -9.23
N VAL A 58 -26.44 11.15 -8.51
CA VAL A 58 -25.23 11.83 -8.99
C VAL A 58 -24.58 11.05 -10.11
N VAL A 59 -24.40 9.73 -9.91
CA VAL A 59 -23.78 8.86 -10.92
C VAL A 59 -24.59 8.83 -12.20
N LYS A 60 -25.91 8.70 -12.09
CA LYS A 60 -26.82 8.65 -13.24
C LYS A 60 -26.76 9.93 -14.06
N ILE A 61 -26.84 11.10 -13.41
CA ILE A 61 -26.85 12.39 -14.11
C ILE A 61 -25.49 12.70 -14.72
N ALA A 62 -24.41 12.54 -13.94
CA ALA A 62 -23.05 12.75 -14.45
C ALA A 62 -22.70 11.76 -15.57
N GLY A 63 -23.06 10.49 -15.41
CA GLY A 63 -22.83 9.42 -16.39
C GLY A 63 -23.55 9.69 -17.71
N ALA A 64 -24.82 10.07 -17.68
CA ALA A 64 -25.58 10.44 -18.88
C ALA A 64 -24.95 11.61 -19.64
N ASN A 65 -24.57 12.68 -18.93
CA ASN A 65 -23.98 13.86 -19.56
C ASN A 65 -22.54 13.62 -20.05
N LEU A 66 -21.75 12.81 -19.36
CA LEU A 66 -20.39 12.45 -19.78
C LEU A 66 -20.41 11.49 -20.98
N THR A 67 -21.30 10.50 -21.01
CA THR A 67 -21.41 9.56 -22.14
C THR A 67 -21.93 10.24 -23.41
N CYS A 68 -22.85 11.21 -23.27
CA CYS A 68 -23.27 12.08 -24.36
C CYS A 68 -22.10 12.94 -24.88
N ALA A 69 -21.31 13.55 -23.99
CA ALA A 69 -20.12 14.31 -24.37
C ALA A 69 -19.06 13.44 -25.03
N ALA A 70 -18.85 12.21 -24.54
CA ALA A 70 -17.93 11.24 -25.12
C ALA A 70 -18.31 10.90 -26.57
N SER A 71 -19.60 10.70 -26.82
CA SER A 71 -20.13 10.47 -28.17
C SER A 71 -19.87 11.67 -29.10
N LYS A 72 -20.00 12.90 -28.59
CA LYS A 72 -19.69 14.13 -29.36
C LYS A 72 -18.20 14.24 -29.73
N TYR A 73 -17.30 13.74 -28.88
CA TYR A 73 -15.85 13.78 -29.10
C TYR A 73 -15.27 12.48 -29.70
N ASN A 74 -16.12 11.50 -30.06
CA ASN A 74 -15.71 10.18 -30.54
C ASN A 74 -14.80 9.41 -29.56
N LEU A 75 -15.06 9.55 -28.25
CA LEU A 75 -14.34 8.84 -27.19
C LEU A 75 -15.00 7.49 -26.88
N SER A 76 -14.20 6.50 -26.48
CA SER A 76 -14.70 5.22 -26.00
C SER A 76 -15.37 5.36 -24.64
N ILE A 77 -16.55 4.76 -24.47
CA ILE A 77 -17.30 4.78 -23.22
C ILE A 77 -16.86 3.57 -22.36
N PRO A 78 -16.45 3.76 -21.10
CA PRO A 78 -16.18 2.65 -20.19
C PRO A 78 -17.41 1.75 -19.98
N LYS A 79 -17.21 0.43 -19.92
CA LYS A 79 -18.29 -0.56 -19.72
C LYS A 79 -19.12 -0.26 -18.48
N GLU A 80 -18.48 0.25 -17.44
CA GLU A 80 -19.06 0.63 -16.17
C GLU A 80 -20.08 1.78 -16.25
N LEU A 81 -20.08 2.54 -17.35
CA LEU A 81 -20.99 3.65 -17.62
C LEU A 81 -21.99 3.36 -18.76
N GLU A 82 -21.95 2.18 -19.38
CA GLU A 82 -22.85 1.83 -20.49
C GLU A 82 -24.32 1.91 -20.07
N ASP A 83 -24.65 1.53 -18.84
CA ASP A 83 -26.00 1.61 -18.27
C ASP A 83 -26.55 3.04 -18.16
N TYR A 84 -25.66 4.04 -18.21
CA TYR A 84 -26.01 5.45 -18.15
C TYR A 84 -25.87 6.16 -19.50
N LYS A 85 -25.66 5.42 -20.60
CA LYS A 85 -25.50 6.03 -21.93
C LYS A 85 -26.71 6.89 -22.32
N SER A 86 -26.45 8.10 -22.80
CA SER A 86 -27.48 9.02 -23.28
C SER A 86 -27.10 9.63 -24.64
N ASP A 87 -28.09 9.75 -25.52
CA ASP A 87 -27.94 10.40 -26.84
C ASP A 87 -28.05 11.93 -26.76
N SER A 88 -28.52 12.46 -25.64
CA SER A 88 -28.68 13.89 -25.41
C SER A 88 -28.32 14.29 -23.98
N PHE A 89 -27.83 15.52 -23.80
CA PHE A 89 -27.63 16.09 -22.47
C PHE A 89 -28.95 16.18 -21.70
N ILE A 90 -28.93 15.79 -20.44
CA ILE A 90 -30.04 15.91 -19.50
C ILE A 90 -29.75 17.02 -18.48
N ASN A 91 -30.78 17.46 -17.75
CA ASN A 91 -30.62 18.47 -16.71
C ASN A 91 -29.53 18.03 -15.72
N ASN A 92 -28.50 18.85 -15.58
CA ASN A 92 -27.33 18.57 -14.78
C ASN A 92 -27.46 19.07 -13.33
N LEU A 93 -28.55 19.76 -12.98
CA LEU A 93 -28.80 20.22 -11.61
C LEU A 93 -29.29 19.07 -10.71
N ILE A 94 -28.59 18.87 -9.59
CA ILE A 94 -28.87 17.83 -8.60
C ILE A 94 -29.08 18.49 -7.24
N ASP A 95 -30.31 18.44 -6.73
CA ASP A 95 -30.62 18.90 -5.38
C ASP A 95 -30.17 17.84 -4.35
N LEU A 96 -29.12 18.15 -3.58
CA LEU A 96 -28.58 17.24 -2.56
C LEU A 96 -29.56 16.97 -1.41
N THR A 97 -30.57 17.83 -1.23
CA THR A 97 -31.60 17.63 -0.21
C THR A 97 -32.60 16.54 -0.61
N ALA A 98 -32.77 16.32 -1.92
CA ALA A 98 -33.69 15.34 -2.49
C ALA A 98 -33.07 13.94 -2.68
N ILE A 99 -31.76 13.80 -2.47
CA ILE A 99 -31.06 12.51 -2.59
C ILE A 99 -31.63 11.50 -1.59
N ASN A 100 -31.80 10.24 -2.03
CA ASN A 100 -32.18 9.14 -1.17
C ASN A 100 -31.06 8.80 -0.17
N LYS A 101 -31.04 9.53 0.96
CA LYS A 101 -30.05 9.37 2.04
C LYS A 101 -30.00 7.94 2.57
N VAL A 102 -31.15 7.28 2.74
CA VAL A 102 -31.20 5.90 3.25
C VAL A 102 -30.57 4.94 2.25
N GLY A 103 -30.89 5.07 0.96
CA GLY A 103 -30.28 4.27 -0.10
C GLY A 103 -28.77 4.46 -0.16
N TYR A 104 -28.30 5.72 -0.11
CA TYR A 104 -26.88 6.04 -0.10
C TYR A 104 -26.14 5.48 1.13
N LEU A 105 -26.69 5.68 2.33
CA LEU A 105 -26.09 5.16 3.57
C LEU A 105 -26.09 3.63 3.58
N THR A 106 -27.12 2.99 3.02
CA THR A 106 -27.19 1.53 2.86
C THR A 106 -26.15 1.02 1.87
N LYS A 107 -25.96 1.69 0.71
CA LYS A 107 -24.91 1.41 -0.28
C LYS A 107 -23.52 1.46 0.37
N ILE A 108 -23.25 2.48 1.19
CA ILE A 108 -22.00 2.58 1.95
C ILE A 108 -21.89 1.48 3.02
N ALA A 109 -22.96 1.20 3.76
CA ALA A 109 -22.96 0.22 4.84
C ALA A 109 -22.78 -1.22 4.35
N ILE A 110 -23.39 -1.59 3.21
CA ILE A 110 -23.19 -2.89 2.57
C ILE A 110 -21.73 -3.06 2.15
N ARG A 111 -21.10 -2.02 1.58
CA ARG A 111 -19.67 -2.04 1.24
C ARG A 111 -18.77 -2.20 2.46
N ARG A 112 -19.14 -1.60 3.60
CA ARG A 112 -18.41 -1.76 4.87
C ARG A 112 -18.55 -3.16 5.50
N LYS A 113 -19.59 -3.92 5.16
CA LYS A 113 -19.95 -5.18 5.84
C LYS A 113 -19.29 -6.46 5.30
N LYS A 114 -18.40 -6.39 4.32
CA LYS A 114 -17.59 -7.54 3.89
C LYS A 114 -16.11 -7.19 3.83
N ALA A 115 -15.52 -6.86 4.97
CA ALA A 115 -14.10 -7.15 5.10
C ALA A 115 -13.96 -8.67 5.21
N THR A 116 -13.47 -9.31 4.16
CA THR A 116 -13.19 -10.75 4.14
C THR A 116 -11.82 -11.05 4.76
N HIS A 117 -10.93 -10.06 4.74
CA HIS A 117 -9.55 -10.18 5.19
C HIS A 117 -9.24 -9.11 6.25
N TYR A 118 -8.50 -9.52 7.27
CA TYR A 118 -8.05 -8.71 8.40
C TYR A 118 -6.55 -8.93 8.62
N ALA A 119 -5.82 -7.91 9.08
CA ALA A 119 -4.41 -8.06 9.40
C ALA A 119 -4.22 -8.97 10.63
N LEU A 120 -5.12 -8.89 11.62
CA LEU A 120 -5.24 -9.87 12.70
C LEU A 120 -6.53 -10.66 12.49
N GLN A 121 -6.41 -11.83 11.90
CA GLN A 121 -7.52 -12.63 11.40
C GLN A 121 -8.35 -13.22 12.54
N GLU A 122 -7.69 -13.75 13.57
CA GLU A 122 -8.38 -14.31 14.74
C GLU A 122 -9.19 -13.26 15.49
N GLN A 123 -8.65 -12.04 15.60
CA GLN A 123 -9.27 -10.93 16.31
C GLN A 123 -10.25 -10.13 15.42
N LYS A 124 -10.28 -10.41 14.10
CA LYS A 124 -11.02 -9.63 13.08
C LYS A 124 -10.76 -8.13 13.19
N LYS A 125 -9.50 -7.74 13.41
CA LYS A 125 -9.07 -6.35 13.53
C LYS A 125 -8.26 -5.92 12.31
N TYR A 126 -8.37 -4.62 11.99
CA TYR A 126 -7.65 -3.98 10.89
C TYR A 126 -8.02 -4.61 9.54
N PRO A 127 -9.19 -4.25 8.98
CA PRO A 127 -9.61 -4.79 7.69
C PRO A 127 -8.60 -4.40 6.60
N ILE A 128 -8.33 -5.31 5.67
CA ILE A 128 -7.34 -5.17 4.58
C ILE A 128 -7.93 -5.57 3.21
N SER A 129 -9.25 -5.56 3.07
CA SER A 129 -9.91 -6.04 1.85
C SER A 129 -9.78 -5.10 0.64
N THR A 130 -9.39 -3.84 0.84
CA THR A 130 -9.16 -2.85 -0.22
C THR A 130 -7.78 -2.20 -0.11
N ASP A 131 -7.31 -1.57 -1.18
CA ASP A 131 -6.05 -0.81 -1.24
C ASP A 131 -5.91 0.23 -0.11
N MET A 132 -6.94 1.06 0.09
CA MET A 132 -6.99 2.08 1.13
C MET A 132 -6.98 1.46 2.54
N GLN A 133 -7.52 0.24 2.69
CA GLN A 133 -7.54 -0.49 3.93
C GLN A 133 -6.16 -1.06 4.27
N VAL A 134 -5.46 -1.63 3.29
CA VAL A 134 -4.06 -2.06 3.40
C VAL A 134 -3.17 -0.88 3.80
N LYS A 135 -3.23 0.25 3.10
CA LYS A 135 -2.44 1.46 3.42
C LYS A 135 -2.73 1.97 4.83
N LYS A 136 -4.00 1.95 5.25
CA LYS A 136 -4.39 2.38 6.60
C LYS A 136 -3.89 1.41 7.68
N ALA A 137 -3.91 0.11 7.42
CA ALA A 137 -3.40 -0.90 8.34
C ALA A 137 -1.86 -0.81 8.46
N ALA A 138 -1.14 -0.63 7.35
CA ALA A 138 0.30 -0.37 7.36
C ALA A 138 0.65 0.88 8.18
N SER A 139 -0.06 2.00 7.96
CA SER A 139 0.15 3.23 8.76
C SER A 139 -0.16 3.06 10.25
N PHE A 140 -1.10 2.16 10.60
CA PHE A 140 -1.33 1.81 11.99
C PHE A 140 -0.14 1.05 12.58
N PHE A 141 0.40 0.08 11.83
CA PHE A 141 1.57 -0.70 12.22
C PHE A 141 2.78 0.20 12.47
N ASP A 142 3.10 1.11 11.54
CA ASP A 142 4.21 2.08 11.67
C ASP A 142 4.22 2.81 13.02
N LYS A 143 3.03 3.10 13.57
CA LYS A 143 2.86 3.86 14.82
C LYS A 143 2.78 2.99 16.06
N ASN A 144 2.46 1.70 15.91
CA ASN A 144 2.09 0.83 17.03
C ASN A 144 2.82 -0.51 17.07
N TYR A 145 3.72 -0.82 16.14
CA TYR A 145 4.45 -2.10 16.11
C TYR A 145 5.18 -2.38 17.43
N ASN A 146 5.68 -1.37 18.13
CA ASN A 146 6.32 -1.51 19.45
C ASN A 146 5.38 -1.97 20.58
N LYS A 147 4.05 -1.92 20.38
CA LYS A 147 3.04 -2.30 21.39
C LYS A 147 2.42 -3.66 21.12
N LEU A 148 2.69 -4.24 19.96
CA LEU A 148 2.20 -5.56 19.59
C LEU A 148 3.17 -6.61 20.13
N ASN A 149 2.64 -7.77 20.53
CA ASN A 149 3.48 -8.92 20.82
C ASN A 149 4.01 -9.53 19.51
N ILE A 150 5.02 -10.41 19.60
CA ILE A 150 5.64 -11.03 18.42
C ILE A 150 4.63 -11.75 17.52
N ASN A 151 3.72 -12.54 18.08
CA ASN A 151 2.73 -13.30 17.30
C ASN A 151 1.83 -12.39 16.47
N ASP A 152 1.26 -11.36 17.11
CA ASP A 152 0.42 -10.37 16.45
C ASP A 152 1.22 -9.62 15.38
N LYS A 153 2.51 -9.30 15.60
CA LYS A 153 3.33 -8.66 14.56
C LYS A 153 3.50 -9.55 13.34
N LEU A 154 3.93 -10.80 13.55
CA LEU A 154 4.19 -11.73 12.45
C LEU A 154 2.92 -12.02 11.65
N GLU A 155 1.78 -12.23 12.32
CA GLU A 155 0.48 -12.39 11.66
C GLU A 155 0.10 -11.13 10.86
N PHE A 156 0.23 -9.95 11.48
CA PHE A 156 -0.12 -8.67 10.87
C PHE A 156 0.72 -8.39 9.62
N ILE A 157 2.03 -8.64 9.68
CA ILE A 157 2.95 -8.44 8.57
C ILE A 157 2.61 -9.39 7.42
N ALA A 158 2.51 -10.69 7.69
CA ALA A 158 2.23 -11.70 6.66
C ALA A 158 0.92 -11.42 5.92
N ASN A 159 -0.17 -11.19 6.66
CA ASN A 159 -1.47 -10.93 6.07
C ASN A 159 -1.50 -9.63 5.24
N ILE A 160 -0.77 -8.59 5.67
CA ILE A 160 -0.68 -7.35 4.89
C ILE A 160 0.15 -7.54 3.64
N GLN A 161 1.28 -8.24 3.71
CA GLN A 161 2.13 -8.47 2.53
C GLN A 161 1.40 -9.26 1.46
N ASP A 162 0.78 -10.39 1.84
CA ASP A 162 0.01 -11.22 0.93
C ASP A 162 -1.09 -10.39 0.25
N ARG A 163 -1.81 -9.61 1.06
CA ARG A 163 -2.92 -8.82 0.54
C ARG A 163 -2.48 -7.60 -0.27
N ALA A 164 -1.35 -6.99 0.06
CA ALA A 164 -0.77 -5.91 -0.71
C ALA A 164 -0.31 -6.42 -2.08
N LYS A 165 0.31 -7.60 -2.14
CA LYS A 165 0.68 -8.27 -3.39
C LYS A 165 -0.54 -8.59 -4.26
N GLU A 166 -1.60 -9.13 -3.68
CA GLU A 166 -2.86 -9.42 -4.39
C GLU A 166 -3.55 -8.16 -4.97
N LEU A 167 -3.37 -7.01 -4.32
CA LEU A 167 -4.01 -5.74 -4.69
C LEU A 167 -3.07 -4.77 -5.42
N ASP A 168 -1.85 -5.20 -5.72
CA ASP A 168 -0.81 -4.37 -6.33
C ASP A 168 -0.57 -3.05 -5.57
N VAL A 169 -0.44 -3.15 -4.25
CA VAL A 169 -0.21 -2.01 -3.35
C VAL A 169 1.24 -2.02 -2.88
N SER A 170 2.01 -1.01 -3.26
CA SER A 170 3.36 -0.81 -2.71
C SER A 170 3.31 -0.54 -1.19
N LEU A 171 4.16 -1.26 -0.45
CA LEU A 171 4.40 -1.09 0.98
C LEU A 171 5.75 -0.42 1.29
N SER A 172 6.40 0.18 0.27
CA SER A 172 7.74 0.71 0.42
C SER A 172 7.83 1.80 1.48
N LYS A 173 8.92 1.79 2.26
CA LYS A 173 9.22 2.72 3.35
C LYS A 173 8.26 2.60 4.55
N THR A 174 7.53 1.50 4.67
CA THR A 174 6.71 1.20 5.85
C THR A 174 7.48 0.31 6.83
N ALA A 175 7.08 0.32 8.10
CA ALA A 175 7.57 -0.65 9.06
C ALA A 175 7.16 -2.08 8.68
N VAL A 176 6.06 -2.29 7.96
CA VAL A 176 5.68 -3.63 7.48
C VAL A 176 6.77 -4.19 6.58
N GLU A 177 7.26 -3.42 5.60
CA GLU A 177 8.37 -3.82 4.72
C GLU A 177 9.65 -4.10 5.53
N LYS A 178 10.00 -3.22 6.47
CA LYS A 178 11.18 -3.41 7.32
C LYS A 178 11.16 -4.75 8.06
N TYR A 179 10.05 -5.06 8.75
CA TYR A 179 9.97 -6.30 9.52
C TYR A 179 9.76 -7.53 8.64
N ALA A 180 9.17 -7.37 7.46
CA ALA A 180 9.06 -8.43 6.48
C ALA A 180 10.41 -8.93 5.95
N ASN A 181 11.41 -8.04 5.88
CA ASN A 181 12.76 -8.38 5.41
C ASN A 181 13.62 -9.06 6.48
N LEU A 182 13.10 -9.23 7.70
CA LEU A 182 13.79 -9.95 8.76
C LEU A 182 13.74 -11.46 8.50
N SER A 183 14.90 -12.09 8.51
CA SER A 183 15.03 -13.54 8.40
C SER A 183 14.80 -14.19 9.76
N LYS A 184 14.01 -15.25 9.78
CA LYS A 184 13.80 -16.07 10.98
C LYS A 184 15.00 -16.97 11.30
N ASP A 185 15.89 -17.15 10.33
CA ASP A 185 17.00 -18.08 10.36
C ASP A 185 18.37 -17.38 10.51
N LEU A 186 18.41 -16.04 10.43
CA LEU A 186 19.63 -15.26 10.61
C LEU A 186 19.56 -14.39 11.86
N PHE A 187 20.64 -14.40 12.64
CA PHE A 187 20.81 -13.45 13.74
C PHE A 187 21.17 -12.06 13.21
N ASN A 188 20.69 -11.03 13.93
CA ASN A 188 21.17 -9.67 13.78
C ASN A 188 22.66 -9.61 14.17
N GLU A 189 23.49 -8.98 13.34
CA GLU A 189 24.93 -8.78 13.62
C GLU A 189 25.18 -8.07 14.96
N ASP A 190 24.25 -7.22 15.38
CA ASP A 190 24.29 -6.48 16.64
C ASP A 190 23.53 -7.16 17.80
N PHE A 191 23.08 -8.41 17.65
CA PHE A 191 22.31 -9.11 18.68
C PHE A 191 22.94 -9.02 20.08
N TYR A 192 24.22 -9.36 20.20
CA TYR A 192 24.95 -9.31 21.47
C TYR A 192 25.00 -7.89 22.07
N ASN A 193 25.15 -6.87 21.22
CA ASN A 193 25.12 -5.48 21.66
C ASN A 193 23.71 -5.10 22.14
N ASN A 194 22.67 -5.51 21.43
CA ASN A 194 21.28 -5.27 21.80
C ASN A 194 20.92 -5.90 23.16
N VAL A 195 21.47 -7.07 23.49
CA VAL A 195 21.31 -7.67 24.82
C VAL A 195 22.06 -6.88 25.89
N LYS A 196 23.32 -6.48 25.64
CA LYS A 196 24.10 -5.67 26.59
C LYS A 196 23.45 -4.33 26.88
N VAL A 197 22.87 -3.69 25.86
CA VAL A 197 22.12 -2.44 26.06
C VAL A 197 20.94 -2.70 27.01
N ARG A 198 20.15 -3.77 26.85
CA ARG A 198 19.07 -4.12 27.79
C ARG A 198 19.58 -4.32 29.22
N ILE A 199 20.68 -5.05 29.40
CA ILE A 199 21.32 -5.24 30.72
C ILE A 199 21.66 -3.89 31.36
N SER A 200 22.09 -2.88 30.59
CA SER A 200 22.42 -1.55 31.12
C SER A 200 21.20 -0.74 31.62
N TYR A 201 19.97 -1.13 31.24
CA TYR A 201 18.75 -0.52 31.78
C TYR A 201 18.33 -1.11 33.13
N LEU A 202 18.93 -2.24 33.54
CA LEU A 202 18.61 -2.92 34.79
C LEU A 202 19.29 -2.26 35.98
N LYS A 203 18.63 -2.33 37.14
CA LYS A 203 19.16 -1.86 38.42
C LYS A 203 20.12 -2.87 39.02
N ASP A 204 20.94 -2.42 39.98
CA ASP A 204 21.92 -3.28 40.67
C ASP A 204 21.29 -4.45 41.44
N ASN A 205 20.01 -4.33 41.82
CA ASN A 205 19.28 -5.37 42.56
C ASN A 205 18.53 -6.37 41.65
N GLU A 206 18.67 -6.28 40.33
CA GLU A 206 17.98 -7.14 39.34
C GLU A 206 18.91 -8.23 38.78
N GLU A 207 19.74 -8.83 39.65
CA GLU A 207 20.78 -9.79 39.26
C GLU A 207 20.20 -11.04 38.57
N GLU A 208 19.04 -11.53 39.02
CA GLU A 208 18.36 -12.68 38.39
C GLU A 208 18.00 -12.42 36.92
N ILE A 209 17.59 -11.18 36.60
CA ILE A 209 17.24 -10.79 35.22
C ILE A 209 18.51 -10.64 34.37
N LYS A 210 19.59 -10.12 34.94
CA LYS A 210 20.90 -10.08 34.27
C LYS A 210 21.37 -11.48 33.91
N THR A 211 21.31 -12.42 34.86
CA THR A 211 21.62 -13.83 34.62
C THR A 211 20.75 -14.44 33.52
N ALA A 212 19.45 -14.10 33.47
CA ALA A 212 18.57 -14.57 32.40
C ALA A 212 18.99 -14.08 31.00
N TYR A 213 19.46 -12.82 30.86
CA TYR A 213 20.01 -12.33 29.60
C TYR A 213 21.35 -12.98 29.24
N GLU A 214 22.22 -13.24 30.22
CA GLU A 214 23.47 -13.96 30.00
C GLU A 214 23.22 -15.40 29.55
N GLU A 215 22.24 -16.08 30.16
CA GLU A 215 21.80 -17.41 29.73
C GLU A 215 21.23 -17.37 28.32
N LEU A 216 20.38 -16.38 27.99
CA LEU A 216 19.84 -16.18 26.64
C LEU A 216 20.97 -16.09 25.61
N ILE A 217 22.02 -15.31 25.87
CA ILE A 217 23.19 -15.21 24.99
C ILE A 217 23.85 -16.59 24.82
N SER A 218 24.06 -17.32 25.93
CA SER A 218 24.77 -18.61 25.89
C SER A 218 24.01 -19.71 25.13
N ARG A 219 22.68 -19.57 25.03
CA ARG A 219 21.78 -20.55 24.39
C ARG A 219 21.19 -20.08 23.07
N ALA A 220 21.53 -18.88 22.61
CA ALA A 220 20.96 -18.29 21.40
C ALA A 220 21.13 -19.21 20.18
N ASP A 221 22.33 -19.76 19.98
CA ASP A 221 22.62 -20.66 18.86
C ASP A 221 21.80 -21.98 18.91
N GLU A 222 21.47 -22.47 20.11
CA GLU A 222 20.63 -23.67 20.31
C GLU A 222 19.16 -23.39 19.98
N LEU A 223 18.65 -22.22 20.40
CA LEU A 223 17.26 -21.81 20.20
C LEU A 223 17.00 -21.36 18.76
N GLY A 224 17.99 -20.76 18.11
CA GLY A 224 17.83 -20.05 16.85
C GLY A 224 17.21 -18.65 17.04
N PRO A 225 17.21 -17.81 15.98
CA PRO A 225 16.89 -16.38 16.11
C PRO A 225 15.46 -16.09 16.55
N LEU A 226 14.47 -16.78 15.96
CA LEU A 226 13.07 -16.52 16.27
C LEU A 226 12.71 -16.88 17.72
N ASP A 227 13.10 -18.07 18.18
CA ASP A 227 12.83 -18.51 19.56
C ASP A 227 13.62 -17.67 20.57
N THR A 228 14.83 -17.24 20.22
CA THR A 228 15.60 -16.27 21.01
C THR A 228 14.84 -14.94 21.16
N ALA A 229 14.17 -14.46 20.10
CA ALA A 229 13.36 -13.24 20.17
C ALA A 229 12.14 -13.42 21.10
N TYR A 230 11.50 -14.59 21.10
CA TYR A 230 10.40 -14.89 22.03
C TYR A 230 10.88 -14.92 23.48
N VAL A 231 11.99 -15.61 23.77
CA VAL A 231 12.55 -15.64 25.14
C VAL A 231 12.95 -14.23 25.58
N MET A 232 13.56 -13.43 24.70
CA MET A 232 13.88 -12.03 24.97
C MET A 232 12.63 -11.20 25.29
N GLU A 233 11.51 -11.40 24.60
CA GLU A 233 10.25 -10.69 24.90
C GLU A 233 9.76 -10.99 26.33
N GLU A 234 9.85 -12.23 26.79
CA GLU A 234 9.44 -12.62 28.14
C GLU A 234 10.37 -12.06 29.23
N ILE A 235 11.69 -12.03 28.97
CA ILE A 235 12.64 -11.38 29.87
C ILE A 235 12.36 -9.86 29.91
N ASP A 236 12.19 -9.22 28.76
CA ASP A 236 11.88 -7.78 28.66
C ASP A 236 10.56 -7.42 29.38
N LYS A 237 9.53 -8.28 29.31
CA LYS A 237 8.28 -8.13 30.08
C LYS A 237 8.53 -8.18 31.58
N THR A 238 9.30 -9.17 32.03
CA THR A 238 9.65 -9.35 33.45
C THR A 238 10.46 -8.15 33.97
N ALA A 239 11.37 -7.63 33.14
CA ALA A 239 12.17 -6.44 33.41
C ALA A 239 11.42 -5.10 33.23
N SER A 240 10.13 -5.13 32.83
CA SER A 240 9.34 -3.93 32.53
C SER A 240 9.97 -3.02 31.45
N LEU A 241 10.71 -3.59 30.50
CA LEU A 241 11.38 -2.89 29.40
C LEU A 241 10.51 -2.74 28.14
N THR A 242 9.30 -3.31 28.09
CA THR A 242 8.45 -3.18 26.89
C THR A 242 8.05 -1.72 26.56
N GLY A 243 7.98 -0.85 27.59
CA GLY A 243 7.64 0.57 27.42
C GLY A 243 8.76 1.46 26.84
N THR A 244 9.99 0.94 26.74
CA THR A 244 11.17 1.61 26.18
C THR A 244 11.45 1.24 24.73
N TYR A 245 10.70 0.31 24.13
CA TYR A 245 10.77 0.02 22.71
C TYR A 245 10.50 1.26 21.85
N GLY A 246 11.37 1.50 20.86
CA GLY A 246 11.36 2.70 20.02
C GLY A 246 11.87 3.97 20.70
N LYS A 247 12.36 3.89 21.96
CA LYS A 247 12.93 5.02 22.73
C LYS A 247 14.38 4.75 23.16
N GLY A 248 15.12 4.00 22.36
CA GLY A 248 16.51 3.60 22.65
C GLY A 248 16.71 2.08 22.72
N LEU A 249 15.63 1.32 22.88
CA LEU A 249 15.64 -0.13 22.67
C LEU A 249 14.87 -0.50 21.40
N TYR A 250 15.46 -1.37 20.59
CA TYR A 250 14.71 -2.09 19.56
C TYR A 250 13.83 -3.16 20.23
N ASP A 251 12.71 -3.49 19.63
CA ASP A 251 11.90 -4.62 20.10
C ASP A 251 12.63 -5.95 19.84
N PRO A 252 12.17 -7.07 20.43
CA PRO A 252 12.90 -8.34 20.37
C PRO A 252 13.12 -8.87 18.95
N LEU A 253 12.16 -8.68 18.03
CA LEU A 253 12.34 -9.12 16.64
C LEU A 253 13.47 -8.36 15.97
N ALA A 254 13.41 -7.02 15.97
CA ALA A 254 14.46 -6.20 15.36
C ALA A 254 15.82 -6.33 16.07
N SER A 255 15.82 -6.68 17.36
CA SER A 255 17.05 -6.90 18.13
C SER A 255 17.76 -8.21 17.80
N THR A 256 16.99 -9.22 17.38
CA THR A 256 17.44 -10.61 17.30
C THR A 256 17.55 -11.12 15.87
N LEU A 257 16.58 -10.80 15.01
CA LEU A 257 16.55 -11.26 13.62
C LEU A 257 17.40 -10.33 12.76
N GLY A 258 18.21 -10.91 11.89
CA GLY A 258 18.96 -10.21 10.86
C GLY A 258 18.11 -9.94 9.63
N GLU A 259 18.55 -9.01 8.81
CA GLU A 259 17.99 -8.81 7.47
C GLU A 259 18.71 -9.77 6.51
N GLU A 260 17.96 -10.41 5.61
CA GLU A 260 18.61 -11.09 4.50
C GLU A 260 19.28 -10.02 3.64
N LYS A 261 20.61 -10.06 3.57
CA LYS A 261 21.37 -9.22 2.64
C LYS A 261 21.11 -9.75 1.24
N ILE A 262 20.00 -9.32 0.65
CA ILE A 262 19.71 -9.56 -0.74
C ILE A 262 20.76 -8.78 -1.53
N ALA A 263 21.66 -9.50 -2.21
CA ALA A 263 22.64 -8.88 -3.08
C ALA A 263 21.89 -8.15 -4.22
N GLY A 264 21.90 -6.83 -4.17
CA GLY A 264 21.19 -5.97 -5.08
C GLY A 264 21.90 -4.63 -5.26
N ARG A 265 21.45 -3.87 -6.26
CA ARG A 265 21.98 -2.54 -6.58
C ARG A 265 20.81 -1.59 -6.77
N GLU A 266 20.99 -0.35 -6.32
CA GLU A 266 20.06 0.73 -6.68
C GLU A 266 20.34 1.15 -8.12
N ILE A 267 19.37 0.92 -9.01
CA ILE A 267 19.45 1.23 -10.44
C ILE A 267 18.25 2.14 -10.75
N ASP A 268 18.53 3.36 -11.24
CA ASP A 268 17.51 4.39 -11.51
C ASP A 268 16.52 4.67 -10.36
N GLY A 269 16.98 4.55 -9.11
CA GLY A 269 16.17 4.81 -7.92
C GLY A 269 15.27 3.65 -7.48
N SER A 270 15.43 2.47 -8.10
CA SER A 270 14.79 1.22 -7.69
C SER A 270 15.84 0.23 -7.21
N PHE A 271 15.60 -0.46 -6.11
CA PHE A 271 16.49 -1.52 -5.62
C PHE A 271 16.19 -2.81 -6.38
N VAL A 272 17.19 -3.31 -7.11
CA VAL A 272 17.06 -4.52 -7.93
C VAL A 272 18.01 -5.59 -7.41
N SER A 273 17.48 -6.76 -7.08
CA SER A 273 18.28 -7.94 -6.74
C SER A 273 18.51 -8.86 -7.94
N GLN A 274 19.57 -9.67 -7.84
CA GLN A 274 19.86 -10.66 -8.87
C GLN A 274 18.74 -11.71 -8.98
N ASP A 275 18.07 -12.04 -7.88
CA ASP A 275 16.97 -13.01 -7.87
C ASP A 275 15.68 -12.43 -8.45
N GLN A 276 15.39 -11.16 -8.18
CA GLN A 276 14.33 -10.40 -8.86
C GLN A 276 14.53 -10.43 -10.38
N LEU A 277 15.74 -10.11 -10.84
CA LEU A 277 16.09 -10.11 -12.26
C LEU A 277 15.98 -11.51 -12.90
N ARG A 278 16.35 -12.57 -12.17
CA ARG A 278 16.18 -13.96 -12.61
C ARG A 278 14.72 -14.39 -12.69
N GLY A 279 13.88 -13.85 -11.81
CA GLY A 279 12.46 -14.16 -11.68
C GLY A 279 11.58 -13.62 -12.82
N ILE A 280 12.06 -12.63 -13.60
CA ILE A 280 11.32 -12.11 -14.75
C ILE A 280 11.13 -13.22 -15.79
N ASP A 281 9.93 -13.32 -16.34
CA ASP A 281 9.62 -14.25 -17.44
C ASP A 281 10.54 -14.04 -18.65
N GLU A 282 11.07 -15.13 -19.20
CA GLU A 282 12.00 -15.05 -20.33
C GLU A 282 11.34 -14.51 -21.60
N GLY A 283 10.04 -14.75 -21.80
CA GLY A 283 9.29 -14.22 -22.94
C GLY A 283 9.18 -12.69 -22.89
N ILE A 284 8.96 -12.13 -21.69
CA ILE A 284 8.96 -10.68 -21.46
C ILE A 284 10.36 -10.12 -21.74
N LEU A 285 11.42 -10.67 -21.15
CA LEU A 285 12.79 -10.21 -21.40
C LEU A 285 13.18 -10.31 -22.87
N THR A 286 12.77 -11.38 -23.57
CA THR A 286 13.02 -11.54 -25.01
C THR A 286 12.44 -10.38 -25.81
N SER A 287 11.26 -9.89 -25.43
CA SER A 287 10.62 -8.77 -26.12
C SER A 287 11.32 -7.42 -25.89
N LEU A 288 12.02 -7.27 -24.75
CA LEU A 288 12.68 -6.03 -24.35
C LEU A 288 14.15 -5.95 -24.82
N VAL A 289 14.93 -7.01 -24.61
CA VAL A 289 16.38 -7.02 -24.87
C VAL A 289 16.82 -7.98 -25.98
N GLY A 290 15.90 -8.80 -26.50
CA GLY A 290 16.22 -9.88 -27.43
C GLY A 290 16.84 -11.11 -26.76
N ASN A 291 16.86 -12.24 -27.47
CA ASN A 291 17.30 -13.54 -26.93
C ASN A 291 18.76 -13.56 -26.47
N ASP A 292 19.62 -12.77 -27.12
CA ASP A 292 21.07 -12.90 -26.98
C ASP A 292 21.57 -12.42 -25.60
N VAL A 293 20.83 -11.52 -24.94
CA VAL A 293 21.24 -10.86 -23.69
C VAL A 293 20.65 -11.53 -22.45
N ILE A 294 19.59 -12.33 -22.58
CA ILE A 294 18.84 -12.89 -21.44
C ILE A 294 19.72 -13.75 -20.55
N LYS A 295 20.56 -14.60 -21.15
CA LYS A 295 21.42 -15.51 -20.40
C LYS A 295 22.43 -14.74 -19.54
N GLU A 296 22.95 -13.63 -20.06
CA GLU A 296 23.89 -12.78 -19.35
C GLU A 296 23.15 -11.96 -18.27
N LEU A 297 21.99 -11.40 -18.61
CA LEU A 297 21.15 -10.63 -17.69
C LEU A 297 20.67 -11.46 -16.48
N LYS A 298 20.39 -12.76 -16.66
CA LYS A 298 20.07 -13.69 -15.56
C LYS A 298 21.31 -14.30 -14.87
N GLY A 299 22.50 -14.07 -15.42
CA GLY A 299 23.78 -14.56 -14.92
C GLY A 299 24.27 -13.82 -13.67
N GLU A 300 25.48 -14.14 -13.21
CA GLU A 300 26.06 -13.51 -11.99
C GLU A 300 26.36 -12.01 -12.17
N SER A 301 26.58 -11.56 -13.40
CA SER A 301 26.80 -10.15 -13.75
C SER A 301 25.51 -9.43 -14.19
N GLY A 302 24.34 -10.00 -13.88
CA GLY A 302 23.06 -9.51 -14.37
C GLY A 302 22.79 -8.05 -14.02
N LEU A 303 23.11 -7.65 -12.78
CA LEU A 303 22.94 -6.26 -12.32
C LEU A 303 23.85 -5.26 -13.06
N ASP A 304 25.09 -5.66 -13.39
CA ASP A 304 26.01 -4.81 -14.17
C ASP A 304 25.50 -4.61 -15.59
N ILE A 305 24.95 -5.69 -16.18
CA ILE A 305 24.38 -5.66 -17.52
C ILE A 305 23.14 -4.78 -17.53
N LEU A 306 22.23 -4.97 -16.56
CA LEU A 306 21.04 -4.15 -16.41
C LEU A 306 21.41 -2.66 -16.32
N GLU A 307 22.38 -2.29 -15.50
CA GLU A 307 22.86 -0.91 -15.37
C GLU A 307 23.47 -0.37 -16.69
N SER A 308 24.09 -1.22 -17.50
CA SER A 308 24.65 -0.83 -18.80
C SER A 308 23.62 -0.65 -19.92
N LEU A 309 22.39 -1.13 -19.75
CA LEU A 309 21.34 -1.03 -20.77
C LEU A 309 20.88 0.42 -20.98
N PRO A 310 20.38 0.76 -22.18
CA PRO A 310 19.73 2.04 -22.43
C PRO A 310 18.60 2.29 -21.42
N LYS A 311 18.55 3.50 -20.87
CA LYS A 311 17.60 3.88 -19.82
C LYS A 311 16.14 3.46 -20.08
N PRO A 312 15.54 3.64 -21.28
CA PRO A 312 14.17 3.22 -21.52
C PRO A 312 13.95 1.71 -21.33
N ILE A 313 14.87 0.88 -21.82
CA ILE A 313 14.80 -0.59 -21.69
C ILE A 313 14.97 -1.00 -20.23
N ARG A 314 15.84 -0.30 -19.50
CA ARG A 314 16.09 -0.55 -18.08
C ARG A 314 14.88 -0.20 -17.24
N GLU A 315 14.23 0.93 -17.51
CA GLU A 315 12.95 1.30 -16.88
C GLU A 315 11.88 0.25 -17.16
N ASP A 316 11.73 -0.18 -18.42
CA ASP A 316 10.77 -1.24 -18.79
C ASP A 316 11.03 -2.56 -18.05
N ILE A 317 12.30 -2.95 -17.84
CA ILE A 317 12.66 -4.15 -17.08
C ILE A 317 12.37 -3.97 -15.59
N ILE A 318 12.68 -2.80 -15.03
CA ILE A 318 12.44 -2.49 -13.62
C ILE A 318 10.93 -2.49 -13.31
N GLU A 319 10.09 -2.07 -14.25
CA GLU A 319 8.63 -2.14 -14.10
C GLU A 319 8.08 -3.57 -14.05
N GLN A 320 8.87 -4.59 -14.41
CA GLN A 320 8.48 -6.00 -14.33
C GLN A 320 8.91 -6.68 -13.02
N LEU A 321 9.59 -5.96 -12.11
CA LEU A 321 10.10 -6.47 -10.84
C LEU A 321 9.12 -6.26 -9.68
#